data_AF-A0A8B8T7J8-F1
#
_entry.id   AF-A0A8B8T7J8-F1
#
_cell.length_a   1.000
_cell.length_b   1.000
_cell.length_c   1.000
_cell.angle_alpha   90.00
_cell.angle_beta   90.00
_cell.angle_gamma   90.00
#
_symmetry.space_group_name_H-M   'P 1'
#
loop_
_entity.id
_entity.type
_entity.pdbx_description
1 polymer ?
#
loop_
_entity_poly.entity_id
_entity_poly.type
_entity_poly.pdbx_seq_one_letter_code
_entity_poly.pdbx_strand_id
1 'polypeptide(L)'
;MPSKEKDKKKGKSKDKGKDKDKKKKKPVKVEESAVDRAKANAALWEARLEVTELSRIEYRDTSRRLAKSNENLKKQQYRMERDTMSVLSYLKKQDQEKDNLIEKLKQQLNETKEKAQEEKEKLEQKYTVQINELEGQFHQKAKEIGMIQTELKTIKQFQKRKIQVEKELDDLKEDLRNTEQKHQETLRRLEGKFFEEKHRLEQEAEKKIIMLADRAHHEAVVQLNNAGRTVFKENVYLQKALAYHLKEADALQKNSQKLQETQTFLLQQKEINDLLVKEKIMQLTQQRSQIQTLQKKVVNLENALSCMTKEFETEVLKLQQQSMIQNQAGQVEIFKLQQLLQMKNREMNRVKKLAKNILDERTEVERFFLDALHQVKQQILFSRKHYKQVAQAAFNFKMREACAGRTEYPKIRTFDGREHSTNSVNQDLMEANKWTDIQGNVDIGDLTWEQKEKVLRLLFAKMNGFVPRKYSQSSRPPVPDYVVPDDGKTQESGDESKPQDQTFITQQVPVFDSSGELVLPSIQEGSQESDIGTY
;
A
#
# COMPACT_ATOMS: atom_id res chain seq x y z
N MET A 1 -2.98 53.61 28.86
CA MET A 1 -4.29 53.40 29.50
C MET A 1 -4.09 52.78 30.89
N PRO A 2 -4.54 53.44 31.98
CA PRO A 2 -4.53 52.85 33.33
C PRO A 2 -5.95 52.72 33.95
N SER A 3 -6.08 51.87 34.98
CA SER A 3 -7.11 51.91 36.03
C SER A 3 -6.53 51.18 37.25
N LYS A 4 -6.56 51.70 38.50
CA LYS A 4 -7.72 52.01 39.39
C LYS A 4 -8.45 50.72 39.79
N GLU A 5 -8.81 50.50 41.06
CA GLU A 5 -9.36 51.48 42.03
C GLU A 5 -8.62 51.63 43.39
N LYS A 6 -9.29 52.25 44.37
CA LYS A 6 -8.88 52.58 45.76
C LYS A 6 -10.09 52.47 46.70
N ASP A 7 -9.87 52.22 48.00
CA ASP A 7 -10.42 52.98 49.17
C ASP A 7 -10.35 52.18 50.49
N LYS A 8 -10.53 52.72 51.72
CA LYS A 8 -10.19 54.04 52.35
C LYS A 8 -10.38 53.91 53.88
N LYS A 9 -10.10 55.02 54.61
CA LYS A 9 -10.25 55.27 56.08
C LYS A 9 -9.19 54.55 56.95
N LYS A 10 -8.45 55.18 57.87
CA LYS A 10 -8.48 56.49 58.58
C LYS A 10 -9.45 56.58 59.77
N GLY A 11 -8.90 56.56 60.98
CA GLY A 11 -9.55 56.90 62.26
C GLY A 11 -8.51 57.45 63.26
N LYS A 12 -8.88 58.43 64.08
CA LYS A 12 -8.00 59.13 65.03
C LYS A 12 -8.83 59.86 66.10
N SER A 13 -8.59 59.60 67.38
CA SER A 13 -9.21 60.32 68.52
C SER A 13 -8.22 60.42 69.69
N LYS A 14 -8.53 61.25 70.69
CA LYS A 14 -7.57 61.82 71.66
C LYS A 14 -8.30 62.53 72.82
N ASP A 15 -8.11 62.08 74.06
CA ASP A 15 -8.20 62.87 75.31
C ASP A 15 -7.47 62.10 76.44
N LYS A 16 -6.93 62.63 77.55
CA LYS A 16 -6.99 63.91 78.33
C LYS A 16 -8.05 64.08 79.45
N GLY A 17 -7.62 63.69 80.65
CA GLY A 17 -7.94 64.23 82.00
C GLY A 17 -6.79 63.80 82.93
N LYS A 18 -6.24 64.52 83.93
CA LYS A 18 -6.67 65.60 84.84
C LYS A 18 -7.84 65.23 85.77
N ASP A 19 -7.81 65.58 87.07
CA ASP A 19 -6.96 66.53 87.82
C ASP A 19 -6.89 66.18 89.34
N LYS A 20 -5.86 66.65 90.07
CA LYS A 20 -5.88 67.03 91.53
C LYS A 20 -6.15 65.94 92.62
N ASP A 21 -5.82 66.11 93.92
CA ASP A 21 -4.95 67.07 94.65
C ASP A 21 -4.34 66.48 95.96
N LYS A 22 -3.42 67.25 96.57
CA LYS A 22 -2.83 67.19 97.94
C LYS A 22 -3.53 66.34 99.04
N LYS A 23 -2.69 65.67 99.87
CA LYS A 23 -2.33 66.23 101.20
C LYS A 23 -1.04 65.69 101.82
N LYS A 24 -0.47 66.48 102.74
CA LYS A 24 0.83 66.29 103.41
C LYS A 24 0.72 65.39 104.64
N LYS A 25 1.81 64.70 105.00
CA LYS A 25 2.29 64.61 106.40
C LYS A 25 3.82 64.70 106.44
N LYS A 26 4.39 64.94 107.64
CA LYS A 26 5.76 65.44 107.86
C LYS A 26 6.80 64.31 108.10
N PRO A 27 8.12 64.60 108.04
CA PRO A 27 9.16 63.58 107.91
C PRO A 27 9.62 63.00 109.25
N VAL A 28 10.30 61.86 109.18
CA VAL A 28 11.28 61.42 110.18
C VAL A 28 12.64 61.35 109.50
N LYS A 29 13.65 62.00 110.09
CA LYS A 29 15.04 61.99 109.62
C LYS A 29 15.77 60.92 110.42
N VAL A 30 16.01 59.74 109.83
CA VAL A 30 16.96 58.75 110.36
C VAL A 30 18.24 58.88 109.57
N GLU A 31 19.37 58.96 110.25
CA GLU A 31 20.68 59.07 109.61
C GLU A 31 21.22 57.68 109.27
N GLU A 32 20.63 57.08 108.22
CA GLU A 32 21.41 56.13 107.41
C GLU A 32 22.65 56.86 106.88
N SER A 33 23.81 56.26 107.10
CA SER A 33 25.09 56.84 106.70
C SER A 33 25.10 57.14 105.21
N ALA A 34 25.82 58.18 104.80
CA ALA A 34 26.08 58.45 103.38
C ALA A 34 26.69 57.23 102.67
N VAL A 35 27.41 56.37 103.42
CA VAL A 35 27.95 55.08 103.00
C VAL A 35 26.85 54.11 102.54
N ASP A 36 25.73 54.00 103.27
CA ASP A 36 24.70 53.00 102.95
C ASP A 36 23.80 53.44 101.80
N ARG A 37 23.55 54.75 101.69
CA ARG A 37 22.95 55.33 100.48
C ARG A 37 23.88 55.20 99.27
N ALA A 38 25.20 55.24 99.46
CA ALA A 38 26.16 54.96 98.39
C ALA A 38 26.15 53.47 98.00
N LYS A 39 26.13 52.52 98.95
CA LYS A 39 25.97 51.08 98.69
C LYS A 39 24.69 50.78 97.91
N ALA A 40 23.55 51.35 98.31
CA ALA A 40 22.27 51.14 97.63
C ALA A 40 22.27 51.68 96.18
N ASN A 41 22.92 52.83 95.94
CA ASN A 41 23.12 53.32 94.58
C ASN A 41 24.12 52.47 93.79
N ALA A 42 25.21 51.99 94.41
CA ALA A 42 26.17 51.11 93.77
C ALA A 42 25.51 49.80 93.30
N ALA A 43 24.75 49.13 94.18
CA ALA A 43 23.98 47.93 93.84
C ALA A 43 22.93 48.18 92.74
N LEU A 44 22.32 49.36 92.70
CA LEU A 44 21.38 49.73 91.61
C LEU A 44 22.10 49.97 90.28
N TRP A 45 23.31 50.53 90.29
CA TRP A 45 24.15 50.65 89.09
C TRP A 45 24.74 49.31 88.65
N GLU A 46 25.05 48.41 89.60
CA GLU A 46 25.54 47.06 89.36
C GLU A 46 24.45 46.17 88.74
N ALA A 47 23.25 46.12 89.31
CA ALA A 47 22.11 45.43 88.71
C ALA A 47 21.71 46.02 87.34
N ARG A 48 21.85 47.34 87.16
CA ARG A 48 21.63 47.99 85.85
C ARG A 48 22.73 47.62 84.85
N LEU A 49 23.98 47.53 85.29
CA LEU A 49 25.10 47.05 84.48
C LEU A 49 24.83 45.61 84.05
N GLU A 50 24.54 44.70 85.00
CA GLU A 50 24.20 43.30 84.74
C GLU A 50 23.07 43.15 83.71
N VAL A 51 21.94 43.86 83.86
CA VAL A 51 20.85 43.84 82.86
C VAL A 51 21.32 44.34 81.49
N THR A 52 22.17 45.38 81.42
CA THR A 52 22.76 45.80 80.14
C THR A 52 23.76 44.79 79.58
N GLU A 53 24.53 44.09 80.41
CA GLU A 53 25.49 43.07 79.99
C GLU A 53 24.78 41.80 79.49
N LEU A 54 23.71 41.36 80.17
CA LEU A 54 22.82 40.29 79.72
C LEU A 54 22.19 40.65 78.37
N SER A 55 21.59 41.84 78.22
CA SER A 55 21.05 42.26 76.92
C SER A 55 22.12 42.34 75.83
N ARG A 56 23.35 42.77 76.15
CA ARG A 56 24.51 42.76 75.24
C ARG A 56 24.92 41.34 74.83
N ILE A 57 24.82 40.37 75.73
CA ILE A 57 25.04 38.95 75.45
C ILE A 57 23.92 38.42 74.53
N GLU A 58 22.65 38.69 74.84
CA GLU A 58 21.50 38.33 74.00
C GLU A 58 21.56 38.95 72.61
N TYR A 59 21.97 40.21 72.48
CA TYR A 59 22.19 40.87 71.18
C TYR A 59 23.36 40.23 70.41
N ARG A 60 24.43 39.82 71.10
CA ARG A 60 25.51 39.03 70.48
C ARG A 60 25.02 37.64 70.04
N ASP A 61 24.17 36.97 70.81
CA ASP A 61 23.67 35.63 70.48
C ASP A 61 22.52 35.59 69.47
N THR A 62 21.69 36.62 69.41
CA THR A 62 20.77 36.82 68.27
C THR A 62 21.57 37.13 66.99
N SER A 63 22.58 38.00 67.06
CA SER A 63 23.47 38.30 65.92
C SER A 63 24.25 37.06 65.45
N ARG A 64 24.82 36.27 66.36
CA ARG A 64 25.50 34.99 66.04
C ARG A 64 24.54 33.98 65.39
N ARG A 65 23.33 33.83 65.93
CA ARG A 65 22.29 32.96 65.33
C ARG A 65 21.88 33.43 63.95
N LEU A 66 21.67 34.74 63.75
CA LEU A 66 21.29 35.32 62.46
C LEU A 66 22.43 35.17 61.42
N ALA A 67 23.68 35.40 61.81
CA ALA A 67 24.84 35.18 60.94
C ALA A 67 24.94 33.72 60.49
N LYS A 68 24.84 32.76 61.43
CA LYS A 68 24.83 31.32 61.12
C LYS A 68 23.62 30.90 60.26
N SER A 69 22.46 31.52 60.48
CA SER A 69 21.27 31.30 59.65
C SER A 69 21.48 31.81 58.22
N ASN A 70 22.04 32.99 58.05
CA ASN A 70 22.35 33.57 56.74
C ASN A 70 23.45 32.77 56.01
N GLU A 71 24.44 32.26 56.72
CA GLU A 71 25.46 31.36 56.16
C GLU A 71 24.85 30.04 55.68
N ASN A 72 23.97 29.44 56.49
CA ASN A 72 23.23 28.23 56.12
C ASN A 72 22.31 28.46 54.91
N LEU A 73 21.59 29.60 54.87
CA LEU A 73 20.73 29.97 53.73
C LEU A 73 21.55 30.16 52.45
N LYS A 74 22.72 30.82 52.51
CA LYS A 74 23.65 30.90 51.37
C LYS A 74 24.15 29.52 50.93
N LYS A 75 24.51 28.64 51.86
CA LYS A 75 24.91 27.25 51.55
C LYS A 75 23.77 26.43 50.94
N GLN A 76 22.52 26.69 51.33
CA GLN A 76 21.34 26.08 50.72
C GLN A 76 21.09 26.66 49.32
N GLN A 77 21.18 27.97 49.14
CA GLN A 77 21.05 28.65 47.84
C GLN A 77 22.06 28.06 46.83
N TYR A 78 23.35 28.05 47.15
CA TYR A 78 24.38 27.50 46.25
C TYR A 78 24.19 26.01 45.92
N ARG A 79 23.57 25.22 46.82
CA ARG A 79 23.19 23.82 46.51
C ARG A 79 22.03 23.79 45.52
N MET A 80 20.93 24.50 45.82
CA MET A 80 19.77 24.56 44.93
C MET A 80 20.11 25.12 43.55
N GLU A 81 20.99 26.12 43.45
CA GLU A 81 21.49 26.67 42.19
C GLU A 81 22.29 25.63 41.39
N ARG A 82 23.19 24.88 42.06
CA ARG A 82 23.93 23.78 41.42
C ARG A 82 23.01 22.64 40.97
N ASP A 83 22.10 22.20 41.83
CA ASP A 83 21.15 21.12 41.53
C ASP A 83 20.22 21.53 40.36
N THR A 84 19.74 22.78 40.35
CA THR A 84 18.92 23.34 39.26
C THR A 84 19.73 23.44 37.96
N MET A 85 21.00 23.86 38.02
CA MET A 85 21.89 23.91 36.85
C MET A 85 22.22 22.50 36.31
N SER A 86 22.32 21.49 37.18
CA SER A 86 22.49 20.08 36.78
C SER A 86 21.24 19.53 36.10
N VAL A 87 20.05 19.84 36.61
CA VAL A 87 18.78 19.48 35.94
C VAL A 87 18.62 20.20 34.61
N LEU A 88 18.90 21.51 34.55
CA LEU A 88 18.84 22.31 33.31
C LEU A 88 19.82 21.80 32.24
N SER A 89 21.06 21.48 32.61
CA SER A 89 22.06 20.98 31.66
C SER A 89 21.74 19.56 31.17
N TYR A 90 21.19 18.68 32.02
CA TYR A 90 20.67 17.38 31.59
C TYR A 90 19.49 17.53 30.62
N LEU A 91 18.48 18.33 30.96
CA LEU A 91 17.32 18.57 30.11
C LEU A 91 17.72 19.20 28.76
N LYS A 92 18.61 20.20 28.77
CA LYS A 92 19.12 20.81 27.54
C LYS A 92 19.90 19.83 26.65
N LYS A 93 20.67 18.91 27.25
CA LYS A 93 21.35 17.85 26.50
C LYS A 93 20.34 16.89 25.87
N GLN A 94 19.31 16.49 26.62
CA GLN A 94 18.24 15.62 26.13
C GLN A 94 17.39 16.28 25.03
N ASP A 95 17.15 17.60 25.10
CA ASP A 95 16.49 18.36 24.03
C ASP A 95 17.35 18.37 22.76
N GLN A 96 18.64 18.74 22.87
CA GLN A 96 19.55 18.73 21.73
C GLN A 96 19.67 17.34 21.09
N GLU A 97 19.67 16.27 21.89
CA GLU A 97 19.66 14.89 21.38
C GLU A 97 18.38 14.55 20.60
N LYS A 98 17.23 15.05 21.03
CA LYS A 98 15.95 14.91 20.30
C LYS A 98 15.92 15.76 19.03
N ASP A 99 16.37 17.01 19.09
CA ASP A 99 16.41 17.90 17.92
C ASP A 99 17.33 17.32 16.83
N ASN A 100 18.51 16.85 17.21
CA ASN A 100 19.45 16.17 16.30
C ASN A 100 18.85 14.88 15.70
N LEU A 101 17.98 14.17 16.44
CA LEU A 101 17.26 12.99 15.93
C LEU A 101 16.11 13.40 15.00
N ILE A 102 15.35 14.44 15.33
CA ILE A 102 14.28 15.02 14.50
C ILE A 102 14.85 15.54 13.18
N GLU A 103 16.03 16.15 13.18
CA GLU A 103 16.72 16.61 11.98
C GLU A 103 17.16 15.43 11.09
N LYS A 104 17.77 14.39 11.67
CA LYS A 104 18.09 13.15 10.92
C LYS A 104 16.86 12.47 10.33
N LEU A 105 15.76 12.39 11.08
CA LEU A 105 14.50 11.81 10.60
C LEU A 105 13.86 12.67 9.49
N LYS A 106 13.94 14.00 9.58
CA LYS A 106 13.54 14.92 8.49
C LYS A 106 14.39 14.72 7.23
N GLN A 107 15.71 14.57 7.39
CA GLN A 107 16.61 14.29 6.27
C GLN A 107 16.26 12.96 5.59
N GLN A 108 16.15 11.87 6.35
CA GLN A 108 15.75 10.56 5.83
C GLN A 108 14.37 10.59 5.15
N LEU A 109 13.41 11.35 5.70
CA LEU A 109 12.09 11.55 5.11
C LEU A 109 12.14 12.34 3.78
N ASN A 110 13.10 13.23 3.61
CA ASN A 110 13.30 13.96 2.35
C ASN A 110 14.03 13.09 1.32
N GLU A 111 15.14 12.43 1.71
CA GLU A 111 15.89 11.52 0.82
C GLU A 111 15.02 10.36 0.28
N THR A 112 14.10 9.84 1.08
CA THR A 112 13.16 8.78 0.64
C THR A 112 12.07 9.31 -0.29
N LYS A 113 11.58 10.54 -0.09
CA LYS A 113 10.65 11.21 -1.02
C LYS A 113 11.32 11.55 -2.35
N GLU A 114 12.56 12.05 -2.30
CA GLU A 114 13.35 12.42 -3.48
C GLU A 114 13.62 11.18 -4.35
N LYS A 115 14.06 10.07 -3.76
CA LYS A 115 14.23 8.78 -4.45
C LYS A 115 12.91 8.26 -5.05
N ALA A 116 11.80 8.32 -4.30
CA ALA A 116 10.49 7.91 -4.81
C ALA A 116 9.98 8.81 -5.97
N GLN A 117 10.29 10.11 -5.93
CA GLN A 117 9.96 11.04 -7.00
C GLN A 117 10.86 10.81 -8.23
N GLU A 118 12.17 10.57 -8.05
CA GLU A 118 13.08 10.16 -9.12
C GLU A 118 12.64 8.85 -9.80
N GLU A 119 12.26 7.82 -9.03
CA GLU A 119 11.78 6.55 -9.56
C GLU A 119 10.48 6.72 -10.34
N LYS A 120 9.56 7.53 -9.80
CA LYS A 120 8.33 7.92 -10.49
C LYS A 120 8.62 8.64 -11.81
N GLU A 121 9.47 9.66 -11.81
CA GLU A 121 9.81 10.42 -13.03
C GLU A 121 10.50 9.54 -14.07
N LYS A 122 11.42 8.65 -13.66
CA LYS A 122 12.06 7.67 -14.56
C LYS A 122 11.05 6.67 -15.13
N LEU A 123 9.97 6.37 -14.42
CA LEU A 123 8.89 5.49 -14.89
C LEU A 123 7.93 6.22 -15.84
N GLU A 124 7.52 7.45 -15.49
CA GLU A 124 6.70 8.32 -16.35
C GLU A 124 7.42 8.65 -17.67
N GLN A 125 8.73 8.91 -17.65
CA GLN A 125 9.56 9.08 -18.84
C GLN A 125 9.58 7.82 -19.72
N LYS A 126 9.78 6.63 -19.15
CA LYS A 126 9.77 5.35 -19.89
C LYS A 126 8.43 5.12 -20.59
N TYR A 127 7.31 5.31 -19.90
CA TYR A 127 6.00 5.16 -20.52
C TYR A 127 5.69 6.25 -21.54
N THR A 128 6.12 7.50 -21.32
CA THR A 128 5.98 8.59 -22.30
C THR A 128 6.73 8.26 -23.59
N VAL A 129 7.96 7.73 -23.51
CA VAL A 129 8.72 7.30 -24.69
C VAL A 129 8.01 6.13 -25.40
N GLN A 130 7.51 5.13 -24.67
CA GLN A 130 6.76 4.01 -25.26
C GLN A 130 5.46 4.45 -25.94
N ILE A 131 4.73 5.42 -25.37
CA ILE A 131 3.54 6.01 -25.98
C ILE A 131 3.91 6.74 -27.27
N ASN A 132 4.93 7.61 -27.24
CA ASN A 132 5.38 8.34 -28.42
C ASN A 132 5.88 7.42 -29.56
N GLU A 133 6.55 6.32 -29.22
CA GLU A 133 7.00 5.27 -30.14
C GLU A 133 5.79 4.58 -30.81
N LEU A 134 4.82 4.12 -30.01
CA LEU A 134 3.60 3.48 -30.50
C LEU A 134 2.72 4.42 -31.33
N GLU A 135 2.59 5.69 -30.91
CA GLU A 135 1.90 6.72 -31.68
C GLU A 135 2.62 7.01 -33.01
N GLY A 136 3.96 7.07 -33.01
CA GLY A 136 4.76 7.23 -34.23
C GLY A 136 4.53 6.08 -35.21
N GLN A 137 4.57 4.83 -34.74
CA GLN A 137 4.27 3.64 -35.52
C GLN A 137 2.83 3.63 -36.04
N PHE A 138 1.85 4.04 -35.21
CA PHE A 138 0.45 4.18 -35.62
C PHE A 138 0.26 5.22 -36.72
N HIS A 139 0.85 6.42 -36.58
CA HIS A 139 0.81 7.47 -37.61
C HIS A 139 1.49 7.01 -38.91
N GLN A 140 2.56 6.22 -38.84
CA GLN A 140 3.21 5.65 -40.01
C GLN A 140 2.31 4.60 -40.70
N LYS A 141 1.69 3.69 -39.95
CA LYS A 141 0.74 2.71 -40.52
C LYS A 141 -0.52 3.39 -41.09
N ALA A 142 -1.00 4.48 -40.49
CA ALA A 142 -2.09 5.28 -41.02
C ALA A 142 -1.74 5.92 -42.39
N LYS A 143 -0.50 6.41 -42.56
CA LYS A 143 0.00 6.91 -43.86
C LYS A 143 0.06 5.80 -44.91
N GLU A 144 0.62 4.64 -44.56
CA GLU A 144 0.71 3.48 -45.45
C GLU A 144 -0.67 3.01 -45.91
N ILE A 145 -1.63 2.87 -44.98
CA ILE A 145 -3.03 2.55 -45.29
C ILE A 145 -3.65 3.62 -46.20
N GLY A 146 -3.35 4.91 -45.97
CA GLY A 146 -3.77 6.02 -46.81
C GLY A 146 -3.27 5.88 -48.26
N MET A 147 -1.98 5.59 -48.44
CA MET A 147 -1.36 5.38 -49.77
C MET A 147 -2.00 4.20 -50.50
N ILE A 148 -2.13 3.05 -49.83
CA ILE A 148 -2.78 1.84 -50.37
C ILE A 148 -4.24 2.12 -50.74
N GLN A 149 -4.96 2.95 -49.97
CA GLN A 149 -6.33 3.35 -50.34
C GLN A 149 -6.40 4.24 -51.58
N THR A 150 -5.40 5.10 -51.84
CA THR A 150 -5.28 5.83 -53.12
C THR A 150 -4.94 4.91 -54.29
N GLU A 151 -4.02 3.97 -54.13
CA GLU A 151 -3.68 2.97 -55.15
C GLU A 151 -4.88 2.06 -55.48
N LEU A 152 -5.63 1.61 -54.47
CA LEU A 152 -6.86 0.85 -54.68
C LEU A 152 -7.92 1.65 -55.46
N LYS A 153 -7.95 2.99 -55.30
CA LYS A 153 -8.83 3.88 -56.08
C LYS A 153 -8.36 4.02 -57.53
N THR A 154 -7.06 4.19 -57.78
CA THR A 154 -6.52 4.29 -59.15
C THR A 154 -6.62 2.95 -59.90
N ILE A 155 -6.35 1.82 -59.24
CA ILE A 155 -6.55 0.47 -59.80
C ILE A 155 -8.03 0.24 -60.16
N LYS A 156 -8.98 0.64 -59.31
CA LYS A 156 -10.42 0.56 -59.64
C LYS A 156 -10.84 1.47 -60.80
N GLN A 157 -10.19 2.62 -60.98
CA GLN A 157 -10.40 3.47 -62.17
C GLN A 157 -9.77 2.84 -63.42
N PHE A 158 -8.58 2.25 -63.32
CA PHE A 158 -7.92 1.53 -64.41
C PHE A 158 -8.75 0.33 -64.87
N GLN A 159 -9.28 -0.48 -63.95
CA GLN A 159 -10.18 -1.60 -64.25
C GLN A 159 -11.42 -1.14 -65.03
N LYS A 160 -12.06 -0.03 -64.62
CA LYS A 160 -13.21 0.54 -65.36
C LYS A 160 -12.82 0.99 -66.78
N ARG A 161 -11.68 1.67 -66.94
CA ARG A 161 -11.16 2.08 -68.26
C ARG A 161 -10.80 0.88 -69.13
N LYS A 162 -10.21 -0.17 -68.54
CA LYS A 162 -9.87 -1.40 -69.24
C LYS A 162 -11.13 -2.07 -69.81
N ILE A 163 -12.18 -2.25 -69.01
CA ILE A 163 -13.45 -2.84 -69.46
C ILE A 163 -14.09 -2.01 -70.60
N GLN A 164 -14.02 -0.67 -70.51
CA GLN A 164 -14.51 0.22 -71.56
C GLN A 164 -13.73 0.04 -72.88
N VAL A 165 -12.39 0.02 -72.82
CA VAL A 165 -11.53 -0.15 -74.01
C VAL A 165 -11.62 -1.57 -74.59
N GLU A 166 -11.78 -2.60 -73.76
CA GLU A 166 -12.05 -3.97 -74.23
C GLU A 166 -13.38 -4.05 -74.99
N LYS A 167 -14.43 -3.37 -74.49
CA LYS A 167 -15.71 -3.26 -75.21
C LYS A 167 -15.56 -2.49 -76.53
N GLU A 168 -14.94 -1.31 -76.52
CA GLU A 168 -14.72 -0.50 -77.73
C GLU A 168 -13.93 -1.27 -78.79
N LEU A 169 -12.96 -2.09 -78.38
CA LEU A 169 -12.18 -2.95 -79.27
C LEU A 169 -13.02 -4.11 -79.85
N ASP A 170 -13.92 -4.70 -79.07
CA ASP A 170 -14.82 -5.76 -79.56
C ASP A 170 -15.94 -5.22 -80.46
N ASP A 171 -16.51 -4.05 -80.13
CA ASP A 171 -17.43 -3.31 -81.01
C ASP A 171 -16.73 -3.01 -82.37
N LEU A 172 -15.48 -2.52 -82.35
CA LEU A 172 -14.70 -2.21 -83.57
C LEU A 172 -14.33 -3.46 -84.40
N LYS A 173 -14.01 -4.59 -83.75
CA LYS A 173 -13.80 -5.88 -84.45
C LYS A 173 -15.08 -6.35 -85.15
N GLU A 174 -16.23 -6.09 -84.55
CA GLU A 174 -17.52 -6.49 -85.11
C GLU A 174 -17.93 -5.58 -86.27
N ASP A 175 -17.70 -4.27 -86.18
CA ASP A 175 -17.83 -3.37 -87.34
C ASP A 175 -16.90 -3.78 -88.49
N LEU A 176 -15.65 -4.15 -88.20
CA LEU A 176 -14.71 -4.65 -89.21
C LEU A 176 -15.19 -5.96 -89.86
N ARG A 177 -15.69 -6.93 -89.07
CA ARG A 177 -16.31 -8.15 -89.63
C ARG A 177 -17.54 -7.83 -90.50
N ASN A 178 -18.35 -6.87 -90.08
CA ASN A 178 -19.53 -6.44 -90.82
C ASN A 178 -19.18 -5.71 -92.14
N THR A 179 -18.09 -4.95 -92.20
CA THR A 179 -17.62 -4.35 -93.47
C THR A 179 -16.96 -5.38 -94.37
N GLU A 180 -16.10 -6.25 -93.83
CA GLU A 180 -15.49 -7.39 -94.54
C GLU A 180 -16.56 -8.29 -95.19
N GLN A 181 -17.61 -8.68 -94.43
CA GLN A 181 -18.72 -9.46 -94.98
C GLN A 181 -19.46 -8.73 -96.11
N LYS A 182 -19.78 -7.43 -95.94
CA LYS A 182 -20.45 -6.63 -96.98
C LYS A 182 -19.57 -6.48 -98.22
N HIS A 183 -18.25 -6.41 -98.07
CA HIS A 183 -17.30 -6.41 -99.18
C HIS A 183 -17.26 -7.78 -99.88
N GLN A 184 -17.21 -8.90 -99.14
CA GLN A 184 -17.26 -10.25 -99.72
C GLN A 184 -18.61 -10.58 -100.39
N GLU A 185 -19.73 -10.06 -99.89
CA GLU A 185 -21.03 -10.15 -100.55
C GLU A 185 -21.08 -9.29 -101.82
N THR A 186 -20.50 -8.09 -101.79
CA THR A 186 -20.39 -7.22 -102.97
C THR A 186 -19.48 -7.83 -104.03
N LEU A 187 -18.34 -8.40 -103.65
CA LEU A 187 -17.44 -9.13 -104.53
C LEU A 187 -18.14 -10.33 -105.15
N ARG A 188 -18.74 -11.24 -104.35
CA ARG A 188 -19.50 -12.39 -104.88
C ARG A 188 -20.64 -11.99 -105.80
N ARG A 189 -21.28 -10.83 -105.58
CA ARG A 189 -22.31 -10.29 -106.49
C ARG A 189 -21.73 -9.73 -107.80
N LEU A 190 -20.51 -9.18 -107.79
CA LEU A 190 -19.81 -8.72 -108.99
C LEU A 190 -19.22 -9.90 -109.77
N GLU A 191 -18.56 -10.83 -109.08
CA GLU A 191 -18.07 -12.10 -109.62
C GLU A 191 -19.21 -12.90 -110.24
N GLY A 192 -20.34 -13.06 -109.55
CA GLY A 192 -21.53 -13.75 -110.09
C GLY A 192 -21.99 -13.16 -111.42
N LYS A 193 -22.14 -11.83 -111.50
CA LYS A 193 -22.46 -11.14 -112.76
C LYS A 193 -21.39 -11.30 -113.83
N PHE A 194 -20.11 -11.30 -113.44
CA PHE A 194 -19.00 -11.47 -114.37
C PHE A 194 -18.95 -12.91 -114.89
N PHE A 195 -19.25 -13.91 -114.07
CA PHE A 195 -19.43 -15.31 -114.46
C PHE A 195 -20.68 -15.51 -115.32
N GLU A 196 -21.81 -14.84 -115.04
CA GLU A 196 -23.02 -14.89 -115.87
C GLU A 196 -22.74 -14.32 -117.28
N GLU A 197 -22.15 -13.13 -117.37
CA GLU A 197 -21.81 -12.49 -118.65
C GLU A 197 -20.73 -13.28 -119.40
N LYS A 198 -19.65 -13.68 -118.70
CA LYS A 198 -18.61 -14.54 -119.26
C LYS A 198 -19.18 -15.86 -119.75
N HIS A 199 -20.05 -16.52 -118.98
CA HIS A 199 -20.63 -17.80 -119.37
C HIS A 199 -21.64 -17.64 -120.52
N ARG A 200 -22.34 -16.51 -120.65
CA ARG A 200 -23.13 -16.23 -121.86
C ARG A 200 -22.23 -16.10 -123.08
N LEU A 201 -21.14 -15.34 -122.99
CA LEU A 201 -20.18 -15.16 -124.07
C LEU A 201 -19.43 -16.45 -124.42
N GLU A 202 -19.04 -17.24 -123.41
CA GLU A 202 -18.46 -18.58 -123.59
C GLU A 202 -19.49 -19.53 -124.22
N GLN A 203 -20.75 -19.56 -123.78
CA GLN A 203 -21.79 -20.35 -124.47
C GLN A 203 -22.04 -19.88 -125.90
N GLU A 204 -21.98 -18.58 -126.19
CA GLU A 204 -22.14 -18.05 -127.56
C GLU A 204 -20.95 -18.42 -128.45
N ALA A 205 -19.72 -18.40 -127.90
CA ALA A 205 -18.51 -18.84 -128.58
C ALA A 205 -18.47 -20.36 -128.73
N GLU A 206 -18.80 -21.11 -127.70
CA GLU A 206 -18.86 -22.57 -127.66
C GLU A 206 -19.96 -23.09 -128.58
N LYS A 207 -21.15 -22.47 -128.65
CA LYS A 207 -22.16 -22.83 -129.67
C LYS A 207 -21.65 -22.59 -131.09
N LYS A 208 -20.88 -21.53 -131.35
CA LYS A 208 -20.22 -21.31 -132.66
C LYS A 208 -19.11 -22.33 -132.93
N ILE A 209 -18.30 -22.66 -131.93
CA ILE A 209 -17.22 -23.66 -132.02
C ILE A 209 -17.81 -25.05 -132.21
N ILE A 210 -18.82 -25.46 -131.45
CA ILE A 210 -19.56 -26.71 -131.63
C ILE A 210 -20.24 -26.74 -132.99
N MET A 211 -20.91 -25.67 -133.45
CA MET A 211 -21.48 -25.64 -134.81
C MET A 211 -20.43 -25.80 -135.92
N LEU A 212 -19.21 -25.30 -135.73
CA LEU A 212 -18.10 -25.49 -136.67
C LEU A 212 -17.43 -26.86 -136.51
N ALA A 213 -17.29 -27.35 -135.28
CA ALA A 213 -16.66 -28.60 -134.92
C ALA A 213 -17.56 -29.79 -135.27
N ASP A 214 -18.83 -29.80 -134.90
CA ASP A 214 -19.82 -30.79 -135.35
C ASP A 214 -19.90 -30.81 -136.88
N ARG A 215 -19.82 -29.66 -137.55
CA ARG A 215 -19.79 -29.61 -139.02
C ARG A 215 -18.54 -30.28 -139.57
N ALA A 216 -17.35 -29.86 -139.16
CA ALA A 216 -16.09 -30.43 -139.60
C ALA A 216 -15.90 -31.90 -139.18
N HIS A 217 -16.40 -32.29 -138.00
CA HIS A 217 -16.29 -33.62 -137.42
C HIS A 217 -17.36 -34.58 -137.99
N HIS A 218 -18.54 -34.08 -138.37
CA HIS A 218 -19.52 -34.81 -139.17
C HIS A 218 -18.99 -35.01 -140.60
N GLU A 219 -18.48 -33.96 -141.26
CA GLU A 219 -17.84 -34.06 -142.57
C GLU A 219 -16.65 -35.04 -142.55
N ALA A 220 -15.81 -35.00 -141.51
CA ALA A 220 -14.72 -35.98 -141.31
C ALA A 220 -15.22 -37.40 -141.01
N VAL A 221 -16.24 -37.59 -140.16
CA VAL A 221 -16.80 -38.93 -139.84
C VAL A 221 -17.55 -39.53 -141.03
N VAL A 222 -18.14 -38.69 -141.90
CA VAL A 222 -18.71 -39.11 -143.19
C VAL A 222 -17.60 -39.59 -144.13
N GLN A 223 -16.43 -38.93 -144.16
CA GLN A 223 -15.25 -39.37 -144.92
C GLN A 223 -14.48 -40.53 -144.28
N LEU A 224 -14.66 -40.84 -143.00
CA LEU A 224 -13.99 -41.96 -142.35
C LEU A 224 -14.52 -43.32 -142.80
N ASN A 225 -13.61 -44.22 -143.18
CA ASN A 225 -13.91 -45.62 -143.48
C ASN A 225 -14.52 -46.36 -142.27
N ASN A 226 -15.29 -47.42 -142.53
CA ASN A 226 -16.16 -48.04 -141.52
C ASN A 226 -15.44 -48.48 -140.23
N ALA A 227 -14.19 -48.97 -140.34
CA ALA A 227 -13.35 -49.34 -139.19
C ALA A 227 -13.04 -48.16 -138.25
N GLY A 228 -12.78 -46.96 -138.78
CA GLY A 228 -12.48 -45.77 -137.96
C GLY A 228 -13.67 -45.32 -137.12
N ARG A 229 -14.90 -45.53 -137.62
CA ARG A 229 -16.14 -45.21 -136.87
C ARG A 229 -16.36 -46.15 -135.69
N THR A 230 -15.85 -47.39 -135.75
CA THR A 230 -15.88 -48.34 -134.62
C THR A 230 -14.89 -47.92 -133.53
N VAL A 231 -13.64 -47.65 -133.90
CA VAL A 231 -12.58 -47.20 -132.96
C VAL A 231 -12.98 -45.90 -132.25
N PHE A 232 -13.65 -44.97 -132.95
CA PHE A 232 -14.14 -43.74 -132.32
C PHE A 232 -15.19 -44.01 -131.21
N LYS A 233 -16.15 -44.93 -131.44
CA LYS A 233 -17.15 -45.32 -130.41
C LYS A 233 -16.50 -45.94 -129.18
N GLU A 234 -15.48 -46.77 -129.40
CA GLU A 234 -14.71 -47.40 -128.32
C GLU A 234 -13.90 -46.36 -127.52
N ASN A 235 -13.28 -45.39 -128.20
CA ASN A 235 -12.57 -44.29 -127.54
C ASN A 235 -13.52 -43.45 -126.65
N VAL A 236 -14.71 -43.09 -127.14
CA VAL A 236 -15.74 -42.39 -126.35
C VAL A 236 -16.20 -43.21 -125.14
N TYR A 237 -16.31 -44.53 -125.26
CA TYR A 237 -16.63 -45.41 -124.13
C TYR A 237 -15.50 -45.43 -123.08
N LEU A 238 -14.24 -45.55 -123.52
CA LEU A 238 -13.06 -45.52 -122.65
C LEU A 238 -12.90 -44.18 -121.94
N GLN A 239 -13.13 -43.05 -122.61
CA GLN A 239 -13.15 -41.72 -121.99
C GLN A 239 -14.24 -41.62 -120.90
N LYS A 240 -15.43 -42.18 -121.14
CA LYS A 240 -16.52 -42.19 -120.16
C LYS A 240 -16.18 -43.05 -118.93
N ALA A 241 -15.49 -44.18 -119.11
CA ALA A 241 -14.99 -45.01 -118.02
C ALA A 241 -13.90 -44.30 -117.21
N LEU A 242 -12.93 -43.66 -117.88
CA LEU A 242 -11.87 -42.87 -117.24
C LEU A 242 -12.44 -41.72 -116.42
N ALA A 243 -13.44 -41.00 -116.95
CA ALA A 243 -14.12 -39.91 -116.25
C ALA A 243 -14.95 -40.36 -115.03
N TYR A 244 -15.38 -41.63 -114.98
CA TYR A 244 -15.99 -42.21 -113.78
C TYR A 244 -14.93 -42.45 -112.69
N HIS A 245 -13.85 -43.16 -113.02
CA HIS A 245 -12.80 -43.49 -112.04
C HIS A 245 -12.03 -42.27 -111.53
N LEU A 246 -11.87 -41.20 -112.33
CA LEU A 246 -11.32 -39.93 -111.85
C LEU A 246 -12.20 -39.26 -110.78
N LYS A 247 -13.54 -39.34 -110.90
CA LYS A 247 -14.46 -38.81 -109.89
C LYS A 247 -14.48 -39.68 -108.62
N GLU A 248 -14.37 -40.99 -108.79
CA GLU A 248 -14.24 -41.95 -107.69
C GLU A 248 -12.95 -41.72 -106.89
N ALA A 249 -11.82 -41.52 -107.57
CA ALA A 249 -10.53 -41.18 -106.96
C ALA A 249 -10.56 -39.82 -106.23
N ASP A 250 -11.14 -38.77 -106.83
CA ASP A 250 -11.33 -37.45 -106.20
C ASP A 250 -12.21 -37.52 -104.93
N ALA A 251 -13.30 -38.29 -104.98
CA ALA A 251 -14.17 -38.51 -103.83
C ALA A 251 -13.46 -39.26 -102.69
N LEU A 252 -12.67 -40.30 -103.02
CA LEU A 252 -11.85 -41.03 -102.05
C LEU A 252 -10.73 -40.16 -101.47
N GLN A 253 -10.07 -39.33 -102.28
CA GLN A 253 -9.05 -38.38 -101.81
C GLN A 253 -9.65 -37.35 -100.84
N LYS A 254 -10.79 -36.76 -101.16
CA LYS A 254 -11.51 -35.81 -100.30
C LYS A 254 -11.98 -36.44 -98.99
N ASN A 255 -12.39 -37.71 -99.00
CA ASN A 255 -12.75 -38.43 -97.78
C ASN A 255 -11.52 -38.79 -96.93
N SER A 256 -10.40 -39.17 -97.56
CA SER A 256 -9.12 -39.42 -96.89
C SER A 256 -8.61 -38.14 -96.20
N GLN A 257 -8.62 -37.00 -96.90
CA GLN A 257 -8.22 -35.71 -96.34
C GLN A 257 -9.08 -35.31 -95.14
N LYS A 258 -10.41 -35.40 -95.24
CA LYS A 258 -11.33 -35.13 -94.11
C LYS A 258 -11.05 -36.04 -92.92
N LEU A 259 -10.78 -37.33 -93.16
CA LEU A 259 -10.45 -38.27 -92.09
C LEU A 259 -9.15 -37.87 -91.40
N GLN A 260 -8.12 -37.49 -92.17
CA GLN A 260 -6.85 -36.96 -91.65
C GLN A 260 -7.03 -35.67 -90.84
N GLU A 261 -7.87 -34.73 -91.31
CA GLU A 261 -8.23 -33.49 -90.59
C GLU A 261 -8.96 -33.78 -89.27
N THR A 262 -9.89 -34.75 -89.24
CA THR A 262 -10.51 -35.16 -87.97
C THR A 262 -9.53 -35.89 -87.04
N GLN A 263 -8.58 -36.64 -87.58
CA GLN A 263 -7.56 -37.33 -86.79
C GLN A 263 -6.60 -36.34 -86.10
N THR A 264 -6.13 -35.30 -86.82
CA THR A 264 -5.26 -34.28 -86.22
C THR A 264 -5.99 -33.43 -85.20
N PHE A 265 -7.24 -33.05 -85.46
CA PHE A 265 -8.09 -32.35 -84.48
C PHE A 265 -8.31 -33.17 -83.19
N LEU A 266 -8.64 -34.46 -83.31
CA LEU A 266 -8.84 -35.33 -82.15
C LEU A 266 -7.54 -35.55 -81.35
N LEU A 267 -6.38 -35.60 -82.01
CA LEU A 267 -5.09 -35.66 -81.33
C LEU A 267 -4.80 -34.38 -80.54
N GLN A 268 -5.02 -33.20 -81.13
CA GLN A 268 -4.86 -31.91 -80.44
C GLN A 268 -5.81 -31.78 -79.24
N GLN A 269 -7.08 -32.15 -79.42
CA GLN A 269 -8.07 -32.13 -78.32
C GLN A 269 -7.71 -33.10 -77.20
N LYS A 270 -7.14 -34.27 -77.53
CA LYS A 270 -6.62 -35.20 -76.53
C LYS A 270 -5.43 -34.61 -75.76
N GLU A 271 -4.46 -34.01 -76.45
CA GLU A 271 -3.28 -33.41 -75.82
C GLU A 271 -3.66 -32.28 -74.86
N ILE A 272 -4.59 -31.39 -75.27
CA ILE A 272 -5.14 -30.33 -74.42
C ILE A 272 -5.83 -30.92 -73.17
N ASN A 273 -6.60 -32.00 -73.34
CA ASN A 273 -7.27 -32.67 -72.22
C ASN A 273 -6.26 -33.35 -71.27
N ASP A 274 -5.24 -34.03 -71.80
CA ASP A 274 -4.19 -34.68 -71.02
C ASP A 274 -3.36 -33.66 -70.21
N LEU A 275 -3.12 -32.46 -70.76
CA LEU A 275 -2.48 -31.33 -70.06
C LEU A 275 -3.39 -30.76 -68.96
N LEU A 276 -4.68 -30.52 -69.26
CA LEU A 276 -5.65 -30.02 -68.29
C LEU A 276 -5.84 -30.97 -67.10
N VAL A 277 -5.84 -32.29 -67.35
CA VAL A 277 -5.92 -33.32 -66.29
C VAL A 277 -4.68 -33.30 -65.41
N LYS A 278 -3.46 -33.19 -65.98
CA LYS A 278 -2.20 -33.07 -65.22
C LYS A 278 -2.21 -31.83 -64.33
N GLU A 279 -2.59 -30.68 -64.86
CA GLU A 279 -2.70 -29.42 -64.11
C GLU A 279 -3.69 -29.55 -62.94
N LYS A 280 -4.86 -30.16 -63.16
CA LYS A 280 -5.85 -30.37 -62.10
C LYS A 280 -5.38 -31.36 -61.02
N ILE A 281 -4.64 -32.41 -61.39
CA ILE A 281 -4.01 -33.33 -60.43
C ILE A 281 -2.96 -32.59 -59.59
N MET A 282 -2.14 -31.72 -60.20
CA MET A 282 -1.15 -30.91 -59.49
C MET A 282 -1.80 -29.93 -58.50
N GLN A 283 -2.83 -29.19 -58.93
CA GLN A 283 -3.60 -28.28 -58.07
C GLN A 283 -4.24 -29.02 -56.88
N LEU A 284 -4.87 -30.17 -57.10
CA LEU A 284 -5.45 -30.99 -56.03
C LEU A 284 -4.40 -31.55 -55.07
N THR A 285 -3.22 -31.93 -55.59
CA THR A 285 -2.11 -32.42 -54.76
C THR A 285 -1.53 -31.32 -53.87
N GLN A 286 -1.38 -30.11 -54.39
CA GLN A 286 -0.95 -28.93 -53.63
C GLN A 286 -1.96 -28.53 -52.55
N GLN A 287 -3.26 -28.53 -52.88
CA GLN A 287 -4.32 -28.29 -51.89
C GLN A 287 -4.31 -29.37 -50.79
N ARG A 288 -4.11 -30.64 -51.16
CA ARG A 288 -4.05 -31.76 -50.20
C ARG A 288 -2.86 -31.64 -49.23
N SER A 289 -1.68 -31.22 -49.70
CA SER A 289 -0.51 -31.03 -48.82
C SER A 289 -0.66 -29.80 -47.91
N GLN A 290 -1.29 -28.72 -48.39
CA GLN A 290 -1.68 -27.57 -47.56
C GLN A 290 -2.67 -27.99 -46.47
N ILE A 291 -3.74 -28.72 -46.81
CA ILE A 291 -4.73 -29.24 -45.86
C ILE A 291 -4.06 -30.14 -44.80
N GLN A 292 -3.19 -31.07 -45.19
CA GLN A 292 -2.45 -31.92 -44.25
C GLN A 292 -1.53 -31.11 -43.32
N THR A 293 -0.92 -30.05 -43.81
CA THR A 293 -0.05 -29.16 -43.00
C THR A 293 -0.88 -28.37 -41.98
N LEU A 294 -2.05 -27.85 -42.39
CA LEU A 294 -3.00 -27.18 -41.50
C LEU A 294 -3.57 -28.15 -40.45
N GLN A 295 -3.96 -29.36 -40.83
CA GLN A 295 -4.43 -30.41 -39.91
C GLN A 295 -3.38 -30.76 -38.86
N LYS A 296 -2.11 -30.96 -39.25
CA LYS A 296 -1.01 -31.15 -38.29
C LYS A 296 -0.85 -29.96 -37.33
N LYS A 297 -0.99 -28.73 -37.83
CA LYS A 297 -0.91 -27.53 -36.99
C LYS A 297 -2.08 -27.44 -36.00
N VAL A 298 -3.30 -27.78 -36.41
CA VAL A 298 -4.49 -27.84 -35.53
C VAL A 298 -4.26 -28.87 -34.41
N VAL A 299 -3.91 -30.11 -34.75
CA VAL A 299 -3.66 -31.17 -33.75
C VAL A 299 -2.54 -30.78 -32.76
N ASN A 300 -1.48 -30.12 -33.23
CA ASN A 300 -0.41 -29.65 -32.35
C ASN A 300 -0.90 -28.55 -31.37
N LEU A 301 -1.79 -27.65 -31.81
CA LEU A 301 -2.37 -26.61 -30.97
C LEU A 301 -3.40 -27.19 -29.98
N GLU A 302 -4.22 -28.16 -30.40
CA GLU A 302 -5.16 -28.88 -29.55
C GLU A 302 -4.43 -29.66 -28.45
N ASN A 303 -3.32 -30.34 -28.78
CA ASN A 303 -2.47 -31.03 -27.82
C ASN A 303 -1.83 -30.05 -26.82
N ALA A 304 -1.27 -28.93 -27.29
CA ALA A 304 -0.68 -27.91 -26.42
C ALA A 304 -1.72 -27.31 -25.47
N LEU A 305 -2.91 -26.97 -25.97
CA LEU A 305 -4.03 -26.47 -25.17
C LEU A 305 -4.51 -27.51 -24.16
N SER A 306 -4.55 -28.80 -24.52
CA SER A 306 -4.90 -29.89 -23.61
C SER A 306 -3.88 -30.05 -22.47
N CYS A 307 -2.57 -29.93 -22.75
CA CYS A 307 -1.54 -29.94 -21.71
C CYS A 307 -1.69 -28.74 -20.77
N MET A 308 -1.77 -27.52 -21.30
CA MET A 308 -1.97 -26.31 -20.49
C MET A 308 -3.24 -26.39 -19.63
N THR A 309 -4.34 -26.91 -20.17
CA THR A 309 -5.61 -27.07 -19.42
C THR A 309 -5.42 -28.02 -18.24
N LYS A 310 -4.77 -29.17 -18.44
CA LYS A 310 -4.47 -30.13 -17.37
C LYS A 310 -3.51 -29.54 -16.32
N GLU A 311 -2.50 -28.79 -16.75
CA GLU A 311 -1.57 -28.10 -15.85
C GLU A 311 -2.34 -27.12 -14.95
N PHE A 312 -3.21 -26.26 -15.52
CA PHE A 312 -4.09 -25.37 -14.76
C PHE A 312 -5.04 -26.13 -13.82
N GLU A 313 -5.66 -27.23 -14.25
CA GLU A 313 -6.51 -28.07 -13.39
C GLU A 313 -5.71 -28.62 -12.19
N THR A 314 -4.49 -29.12 -12.40
CA THR A 314 -3.65 -29.60 -11.29
C THR A 314 -3.21 -28.50 -10.34
N GLU A 315 -2.96 -27.28 -10.84
CA GLU A 315 -2.54 -26.15 -9.99
C GLU A 315 -3.72 -25.61 -9.17
N VAL A 316 -4.92 -25.53 -9.75
CA VAL A 316 -6.15 -25.21 -9.02
C VAL A 316 -6.40 -26.22 -7.90
N LEU A 317 -6.21 -27.51 -8.15
CA LEU A 317 -6.33 -28.56 -7.12
C LEU A 317 -5.29 -28.42 -6.00
N LYS A 318 -4.02 -28.12 -6.33
CA LYS A 318 -2.97 -27.84 -5.33
C LYS A 318 -3.32 -26.63 -4.46
N LEU A 319 -3.73 -25.52 -5.07
CA LEU A 319 -4.13 -24.29 -4.37
C LEU A 319 -5.34 -24.52 -3.46
N GLN A 320 -6.34 -25.28 -3.92
CA GLN A 320 -7.50 -25.68 -3.12
C GLN A 320 -7.09 -26.54 -1.91
N GLN A 321 -6.19 -27.52 -2.12
CA GLN A 321 -5.67 -28.36 -1.04
C GLN A 321 -4.84 -27.56 -0.02
N GLN A 322 -3.97 -26.67 -0.50
CA GLN A 322 -3.17 -25.79 0.36
C GLN A 322 -4.04 -24.85 1.19
N SER A 323 -5.07 -24.26 0.58
CA SER A 323 -6.06 -23.43 1.28
C SER A 323 -6.84 -24.23 2.32
N MET A 324 -7.24 -25.47 2.02
CA MET A 324 -7.88 -26.36 3.01
C MET A 324 -6.96 -26.62 4.21
N ILE A 325 -5.68 -26.93 3.98
CA ILE A 325 -4.70 -27.19 5.05
C ILE A 325 -4.48 -25.92 5.90
N GLN A 326 -4.33 -24.75 5.28
CA GLN A 326 -4.18 -23.48 5.99
C GLN A 326 -5.41 -23.14 6.84
N ASN A 327 -6.62 -23.32 6.31
CA ASN A 327 -7.86 -23.12 7.06
C ASN A 327 -7.99 -24.09 8.24
N GLN A 328 -7.60 -25.36 8.08
CA GLN A 328 -7.57 -26.33 9.18
C GLN A 328 -6.54 -25.95 10.25
N ALA A 329 -5.33 -25.50 9.87
CA ALA A 329 -4.32 -25.04 10.81
C ALA A 329 -4.79 -23.81 11.60
N GLY A 330 -5.37 -22.81 10.92
CA GLY A 330 -5.96 -21.63 11.54
C GLY A 330 -7.10 -21.98 12.51
N GLN A 331 -7.96 -22.94 12.15
CA GLN A 331 -9.04 -23.41 13.04
C GLN A 331 -8.50 -24.06 14.32
N VAL A 332 -7.40 -24.82 14.24
CA VAL A 332 -6.72 -25.39 15.42
C VAL A 332 -6.06 -24.30 16.27
N GLU A 333 -5.49 -23.26 15.67
CA GLU A 333 -4.94 -22.12 16.40
C GLU A 333 -6.03 -21.31 17.11
N ILE A 334 -7.13 -20.98 16.41
CA ILE A 334 -8.30 -20.31 17.00
C ILE A 334 -8.82 -21.09 18.21
N PHE A 335 -8.90 -22.42 18.14
CA PHE A 335 -9.30 -23.26 19.27
C PHE A 335 -8.33 -23.14 20.47
N LYS A 336 -7.01 -23.21 20.23
CA LYS A 336 -5.98 -23.02 21.27
C LYS A 336 -6.08 -21.64 21.93
N LEU A 337 -6.24 -20.58 21.13
CA LEU A 337 -6.37 -19.20 21.62
C LEU A 337 -7.67 -19.01 22.43
N GLN A 338 -8.78 -19.60 22.00
CA GLN A 338 -10.03 -19.61 22.77
C GLN A 338 -9.87 -20.34 24.11
N GLN A 339 -9.18 -21.48 24.14
CA GLN A 339 -8.91 -22.22 25.38
C GLN A 339 -8.02 -21.41 26.34
N LEU A 340 -6.97 -20.76 25.83
CA LEU A 340 -6.10 -19.87 26.61
C LEU A 340 -6.88 -18.66 27.16
N LEU A 341 -7.75 -18.05 26.35
CA LEU A 341 -8.61 -16.95 26.77
C LEU A 341 -9.62 -17.39 27.85
N GLN A 342 -10.18 -18.60 27.78
CA GLN A 342 -11.00 -19.16 28.86
C GLN A 342 -10.20 -19.36 30.14
N MET A 343 -8.97 -19.88 30.07
CA MET A 343 -8.08 -20.05 31.22
C MET A 343 -7.76 -18.70 31.87
N LYS A 344 -7.37 -17.68 31.09
CA LYS A 344 -7.09 -16.33 31.59
C LYS A 344 -8.33 -15.64 32.16
N ASN A 345 -9.52 -15.87 31.61
CA ASN A 345 -10.76 -15.38 32.21
C ASN A 345 -11.09 -16.07 33.56
N ARG A 346 -10.78 -17.37 33.72
CA ARG A 346 -10.92 -18.07 35.01
C ARG A 346 -9.94 -17.51 36.06
N GLU A 347 -8.69 -17.25 35.68
CA GLU A 347 -7.69 -16.60 36.55
C GLU A 347 -8.11 -15.17 36.92
N MET A 348 -8.48 -14.35 35.94
CA MET A 348 -8.99 -12.99 36.14
C MET A 348 -10.19 -12.97 37.11
N ASN A 349 -11.11 -13.92 37.00
CA ASN A 349 -12.25 -14.02 37.91
C ASN A 349 -11.86 -14.52 39.31
N ARG A 350 -10.79 -15.32 39.47
CA ARG A 350 -10.21 -15.64 40.79
C ARG A 350 -9.57 -14.39 41.42
N VAL A 351 -8.79 -13.63 40.66
CA VAL A 351 -8.15 -12.38 41.12
C VAL A 351 -9.20 -11.35 41.51
N LYS A 352 -10.25 -11.15 40.71
CA LYS A 352 -11.38 -10.25 41.04
C LYS A 352 -12.10 -10.67 42.32
N LYS A 353 -12.30 -11.96 42.57
CA LYS A 353 -12.87 -12.46 43.83
C LYS A 353 -11.95 -12.17 45.02
N LEU A 354 -10.65 -12.50 44.92
CA LEU A 354 -9.68 -12.25 45.98
C LEU A 354 -9.55 -10.75 46.30
N ALA A 355 -9.50 -9.90 45.28
CA ALA A 355 -9.47 -8.44 45.45
C ALA A 355 -10.75 -7.90 46.10
N LYS A 356 -11.92 -8.49 45.81
CA LYS A 356 -13.16 -8.17 46.51
C LYS A 356 -13.11 -8.60 47.98
N ASN A 357 -12.69 -9.83 48.27
CA ASN A 357 -12.57 -10.33 49.65
C ASN A 357 -11.66 -9.42 50.49
N ILE A 358 -10.48 -9.07 49.98
CA ILE A 358 -9.54 -8.16 50.66
C ILE A 358 -10.17 -6.77 50.90
N LEU A 359 -11.01 -6.28 49.99
CA LEU A 359 -11.73 -5.01 50.16
C LEU A 359 -12.88 -5.13 51.17
N ASP A 360 -13.62 -6.24 51.18
CA ASP A 360 -14.69 -6.53 52.14
C ASP A 360 -14.11 -6.69 53.56
N GLU A 361 -13.04 -7.47 53.72
CA GLU A 361 -12.26 -7.63 54.96
C GLU A 361 -11.71 -6.28 55.46
N ARG A 362 -11.09 -5.49 54.57
CA ARG A 362 -10.64 -4.13 54.90
C ARG A 362 -11.80 -3.26 55.37
N THR A 363 -12.96 -3.34 54.72
CA THR A 363 -14.16 -2.57 55.08
C THR A 363 -14.69 -2.98 56.45
N GLU A 364 -14.63 -4.26 56.82
CA GLU A 364 -14.97 -4.76 58.15
C GLU A 364 -14.01 -4.23 59.23
N VAL A 365 -12.70 -4.28 58.99
CA VAL A 365 -11.68 -3.71 59.90
C VAL A 365 -11.83 -2.19 60.03
N GLU A 366 -12.16 -1.47 58.94
CA GLU A 366 -12.46 -0.04 59.00
C GLU A 366 -13.70 0.28 59.84
N ARG A 367 -14.78 -0.51 59.73
CA ARG A 367 -15.96 -0.38 60.61
C ARG A 367 -15.60 -0.65 62.06
N PHE A 368 -14.89 -1.73 62.36
CA PHE A 368 -14.44 -2.06 63.72
C PHE A 368 -13.66 -0.91 64.37
N PHE A 369 -12.74 -0.28 63.65
CA PHE A 369 -12.01 0.89 64.18
C PHE A 369 -12.90 2.13 64.37
N LEU A 370 -13.88 2.36 63.50
CA LEU A 370 -14.84 3.45 63.68
C LEU A 370 -15.74 3.23 64.90
N ASP A 371 -16.20 2.00 65.12
CA ASP A 371 -17.02 1.61 66.28
C ASP A 371 -16.21 1.65 67.58
N ALA A 372 -14.96 1.16 67.59
CA ALA A 372 -14.06 1.29 68.74
C ALA A 372 -13.78 2.77 69.07
N LEU A 373 -13.58 3.62 68.05
CA LEU A 373 -13.46 5.06 68.22
C LEU A 373 -14.75 5.71 68.72
N HIS A 374 -15.93 5.19 68.36
CA HIS A 374 -17.20 5.65 68.90
C HIS A 374 -17.34 5.28 70.38
N GLN A 375 -17.09 4.02 70.75
CA GLN A 375 -17.14 3.53 72.13
C GLN A 375 -16.19 4.33 73.05
N VAL A 376 -14.94 4.55 72.63
CA VAL A 376 -13.98 5.36 73.39
C VAL A 376 -14.47 6.80 73.56
N LYS A 377 -15.06 7.43 72.55
CA LYS A 377 -15.66 8.78 72.69
C LYS A 377 -16.82 8.82 73.68
N GLN A 378 -17.71 7.82 73.65
CA GLN A 378 -18.80 7.72 74.64
C GLN A 378 -18.24 7.55 76.05
N GLN A 379 -17.20 6.73 76.21
CA GLN A 379 -16.55 6.50 77.50
C GLN A 379 -15.77 7.73 78.00
N ILE A 380 -15.21 8.56 77.11
CA ILE A 380 -14.68 9.90 77.43
C ILE A 380 -15.79 10.83 77.94
N LEU A 381 -16.96 10.86 77.29
CA LEU A 381 -18.09 11.68 77.74
C LEU A 381 -18.61 11.21 79.11
N PHE A 382 -18.69 9.89 79.32
CA PHE A 382 -19.08 9.29 80.59
C PHE A 382 -18.06 9.57 81.70
N SER A 383 -16.76 9.35 81.45
CA SER A 383 -15.69 9.58 82.44
C SER A 383 -15.62 11.04 82.86
N ARG A 384 -15.73 12.00 81.92
CA ARG A 384 -15.77 13.44 82.22
C ARG A 384 -17.00 13.83 83.03
N LYS A 385 -18.18 13.27 82.70
CA LYS A 385 -19.42 13.49 83.47
C LYS A 385 -19.30 12.94 84.90
N HIS A 386 -18.79 11.71 85.05
CA HIS A 386 -18.61 11.06 86.33
C HIS A 386 -17.56 11.77 87.19
N TYR A 387 -16.39 12.10 86.64
CA TYR A 387 -15.34 12.86 87.33
C TYR A 387 -15.86 14.22 87.82
N LYS A 388 -16.65 14.93 86.99
CA LYS A 388 -17.30 16.19 87.40
C LYS A 388 -18.25 16.00 88.58
N GLN A 389 -19.07 14.94 88.57
CA GLN A 389 -19.97 14.61 89.68
C GLN A 389 -19.21 14.22 90.96
N VAL A 390 -18.17 13.38 90.86
CA VAL A 390 -17.34 12.94 92.00
C VAL A 390 -16.55 14.12 92.59
N ALA A 391 -15.95 14.97 91.76
CA ALA A 391 -15.29 16.19 92.22
C ALA A 391 -16.25 17.16 92.91
N GLN A 392 -17.50 17.25 92.44
CA GLN A 392 -18.54 18.08 93.07
C GLN A 392 -19.00 17.48 94.40
N ALA A 393 -19.19 16.16 94.47
CA ALA A 393 -19.52 15.46 95.71
C ALA A 393 -18.42 15.59 96.76
N ALA A 394 -17.15 15.40 96.36
CA ALA A 394 -15.99 15.54 97.24
C ALA A 394 -15.79 16.98 97.74
N PHE A 395 -16.00 17.98 96.88
CA PHE A 395 -16.01 19.39 97.30
C PHE A 395 -17.15 19.67 98.29
N ASN A 396 -18.38 19.25 97.97
CA ASN A 396 -19.56 19.41 98.83
C ASN A 396 -19.47 18.60 100.15
N PHE A 397 -18.64 17.56 100.20
CA PHE A 397 -18.33 16.82 101.43
C PHE A 397 -17.34 17.59 102.30
N LYS A 398 -16.18 18.00 101.75
CA LYS A 398 -15.19 18.82 102.46
C LYS A 398 -15.77 20.16 102.95
N MET A 399 -16.65 20.77 102.16
CA MET A 399 -17.37 21.99 102.56
C MET A 399 -18.25 21.75 103.80
N ARG A 400 -18.92 20.58 103.91
CA ARG A 400 -19.74 20.22 105.07
C ARG A 400 -18.92 19.85 106.31
N GLU A 401 -17.80 19.13 106.15
CA GLU A 401 -16.88 18.84 107.27
C GLU A 401 -16.20 20.12 107.80
N ALA A 402 -15.93 21.10 106.92
CA ALA A 402 -15.46 22.42 107.33
C ALA A 402 -16.54 23.24 108.06
N CYS A 403 -17.79 23.24 107.59
CA CYS A 403 -18.92 23.81 108.34
C CYS A 403 -19.13 23.13 109.71
N ALA A 404 -18.77 21.84 109.85
CA ALA A 404 -18.80 21.10 111.11
C ALA A 404 -17.55 21.31 111.99
N GLY A 405 -16.64 22.21 111.62
CA GLY A 405 -15.44 22.56 112.40
C GLY A 405 -14.34 21.50 112.43
N ARG A 406 -14.40 20.46 111.58
CA ARG A 406 -13.46 19.32 111.60
C ARG A 406 -12.26 19.52 110.68
N THR A 407 -12.37 20.37 109.66
CA THR A 407 -11.33 20.62 108.66
C THR A 407 -11.35 22.08 108.21
N GLU A 408 -10.28 22.56 107.59
CA GLU A 408 -10.26 23.87 106.92
C GLU A 408 -11.22 23.92 105.72
N TYR A 409 -11.73 25.12 105.40
CA TYR A 409 -12.61 25.33 104.24
C TYR A 409 -11.86 25.09 102.90
N PRO A 410 -12.39 24.27 101.99
CA PRO A 410 -11.74 23.99 100.71
C PRO A 410 -11.72 25.22 99.80
N LYS A 411 -10.59 25.45 99.12
CA LYS A 411 -10.44 26.50 98.09
C LYS A 411 -11.57 26.39 97.05
N ILE A 412 -12.25 27.51 96.79
CA ILE A 412 -13.38 27.59 95.84
C ILE A 412 -12.98 26.95 94.50
N ARG A 413 -13.81 26.03 94.01
CA ARG A 413 -13.59 25.25 92.78
C ARG A 413 -14.83 25.34 91.90
N THR A 414 -14.65 25.64 90.63
CA THR A 414 -15.76 25.93 89.71
C THR A 414 -16.11 24.73 88.83
N PHE A 415 -17.42 24.62 88.54
CA PHE A 415 -18.03 23.53 87.77
C PHE A 415 -18.83 24.05 86.57
N ASP A 416 -18.92 25.37 86.39
CA ASP A 416 -19.63 26.05 85.29
C ASP A 416 -18.78 26.19 84.02
N GLY A 417 -17.45 26.22 84.17
CA GLY A 417 -16.49 26.23 83.05
C GLY A 417 -16.13 27.62 82.52
N ARG A 418 -16.33 28.69 83.29
CA ARG A 418 -15.95 30.05 82.87
C ARG A 418 -14.44 30.23 82.74
N GLU A 419 -14.02 30.86 81.64
CA GLU A 419 -12.62 30.97 81.18
C GLU A 419 -11.68 31.69 82.15
N HIS A 420 -12.20 32.57 83.01
CA HIS A 420 -11.41 33.34 83.98
C HIS A 420 -11.29 32.67 85.36
N SER A 421 -11.65 31.38 85.49
CA SER A 421 -11.56 30.66 86.76
C SER A 421 -10.20 30.01 86.97
N THR A 422 -9.52 30.40 88.06
CA THR A 422 -8.19 29.90 88.45
C THR A 422 -8.18 28.49 89.06
N ASN A 423 -9.35 27.90 89.35
CA ASN A 423 -9.51 26.55 89.89
C ASN A 423 -10.83 25.95 89.39
N SER A 424 -10.77 25.29 88.23
CA SER A 424 -11.94 24.78 87.51
C SER A 424 -11.77 23.31 87.20
N VAL A 425 -12.79 22.48 87.38
CA VAL A 425 -12.74 21.04 87.04
C VAL A 425 -12.45 20.81 85.55
N ASN A 426 -12.81 21.77 84.69
CA ASN A 426 -12.48 21.70 83.27
C ASN A 426 -10.97 21.85 83.01
N GLN A 427 -10.21 22.50 83.90
CA GLN A 427 -8.76 22.61 83.81
C GLN A 427 -8.10 21.24 84.03
N ASP A 428 -8.47 20.52 85.10
CA ASP A 428 -7.97 19.16 85.38
C ASP A 428 -8.25 18.20 84.20
N LEU A 429 -9.46 18.30 83.60
CA LEU A 429 -9.82 17.51 82.41
C LEU A 429 -8.99 17.89 81.17
N MET A 430 -8.59 19.15 81.02
CA MET A 430 -7.70 19.60 79.95
C MET A 430 -6.23 19.25 80.23
N GLU A 431 -5.83 19.08 81.48
CA GLU A 431 -4.52 18.60 81.89
C GLU A 431 -4.38 17.08 81.68
N ALA A 432 -5.43 16.30 81.96
CA ALA A 432 -5.50 14.89 81.55
C ALA A 432 -5.35 14.70 80.02
N ASN A 433 -5.85 15.64 79.21
CA ASN A 433 -5.62 15.66 77.76
C ASN A 433 -4.16 16.01 77.37
N LYS A 434 -3.38 16.63 78.26
CA LYS A 434 -1.98 17.05 78.07
C LYS A 434 -0.95 16.09 78.68
N TRP A 435 -1.35 15.11 79.49
CA TRP A 435 -0.41 14.11 80.02
C TRP A 435 0.30 13.32 78.91
N THR A 436 1.58 13.63 78.74
CA THR A 436 2.51 13.01 77.78
C THR A 436 3.71 12.32 78.45
N ASP A 437 3.95 12.55 79.75
CA ASP A 437 4.99 11.85 80.50
C ASP A 437 4.50 10.45 80.86
N ILE A 438 4.96 9.45 80.11
CA ILE A 438 4.91 8.04 80.50
C ILE A 438 6.26 7.42 80.13
N GLN A 439 7.16 7.32 81.11
CA GLN A 439 8.44 6.63 80.95
C GLN A 439 8.27 5.15 81.31
N GLY A 440 8.25 4.27 80.32
CA GLY A 440 8.15 2.82 80.52
C GLY A 440 7.60 2.08 79.30
N ASN A 441 7.44 0.78 79.46
CA ASN A 441 6.71 -0.06 78.52
C ASN A 441 5.25 -0.12 78.99
N VAL A 442 4.37 0.66 78.37
CA VAL A 442 3.01 0.96 78.86
C VAL A 442 2.00 0.03 78.20
N ASP A 443 1.14 -0.62 78.98
CA ASP A 443 0.06 -1.43 78.40
C ASP A 443 -1.15 -0.58 77.99
N ILE A 444 -1.98 -1.12 77.09
CA ILE A 444 -3.25 -0.51 76.70
C ILE A 444 -4.17 -0.38 77.93
N GLY A 445 -4.08 -1.25 78.94
CA GLY A 445 -4.79 -1.10 80.21
C GLY A 445 -4.62 0.29 80.84
N ASP A 446 -3.36 0.73 81.01
CA ASP A 446 -2.96 1.89 81.81
C ASP A 446 -3.34 3.26 81.23
N LEU A 447 -3.60 3.32 79.92
CA LEU A 447 -3.88 4.57 79.21
C LEU A 447 -5.24 5.18 79.62
N THR A 448 -5.28 6.51 79.77
CA THR A 448 -6.56 7.25 79.87
C THR A 448 -7.40 7.08 78.61
N TRP A 449 -8.72 7.27 78.69
CA TRP A 449 -9.60 7.14 77.52
C TRP A 449 -9.25 8.17 76.42
N GLU A 450 -8.85 9.38 76.82
CA GLU A 450 -8.24 10.41 75.97
C GLU A 450 -6.99 9.94 75.22
N GLN A 451 -6.10 9.19 75.87
CA GLN A 451 -4.91 8.62 75.23
C GLN A 451 -5.29 7.44 74.32
N LYS A 452 -6.25 6.59 74.73
CA LYS A 452 -6.82 5.50 73.92
C LYS A 452 -7.42 6.03 72.60
N GLU A 453 -8.12 7.16 72.63
CA GLU A 453 -8.66 7.78 71.40
C GLU A 453 -7.55 8.24 70.45
N LYS A 454 -6.47 8.86 70.98
CA LYS A 454 -5.31 9.28 70.18
C LYS A 454 -4.60 8.07 69.54
N VAL A 455 -4.43 6.98 70.28
CA VAL A 455 -3.81 5.73 69.78
C VAL A 455 -4.67 5.11 68.68
N LEU A 456 -5.98 4.95 68.89
CA LEU A 456 -6.89 4.40 67.87
C LEU A 456 -6.96 5.29 66.61
N ARG A 457 -6.99 6.61 66.75
CA ARG A 457 -6.95 7.54 65.61
C ARG A 457 -5.64 7.42 64.82
N LEU A 458 -4.51 7.30 65.51
CA LEU A 458 -3.19 7.11 64.88
C LEU A 458 -3.10 5.75 64.17
N LEU A 459 -3.65 4.70 64.77
CA LEU A 459 -3.67 3.34 64.21
C LEU A 459 -4.56 3.28 62.96
N PHE A 460 -5.77 3.85 63.01
CA PHE A 460 -6.68 3.96 61.87
C PHE A 460 -6.09 4.81 60.73
N ALA A 461 -5.40 5.91 61.05
CA ALA A 461 -4.67 6.70 60.07
C ALA A 461 -3.53 5.90 59.41
N LYS A 462 -2.71 5.21 60.22
CA LYS A 462 -1.60 4.37 59.74
C LYS A 462 -2.09 3.22 58.84
N MET A 463 -3.21 2.58 59.19
CA MET A 463 -3.86 1.55 58.39
C MET A 463 -4.35 2.11 57.03
N ASN A 464 -4.91 3.32 57.03
CA ASN A 464 -5.33 4.03 55.81
C ASN A 464 -4.16 4.68 55.04
N GLY A 465 -2.90 4.33 55.33
CA GLY A 465 -1.72 4.85 54.62
C GLY A 465 -1.31 6.29 54.98
N PHE A 466 -1.99 6.95 55.93
CA PHE A 466 -1.60 8.26 56.42
C PHE A 466 -0.39 8.15 57.37
N VAL A 467 0.80 8.16 56.79
CA VAL A 467 2.07 8.25 57.53
C VAL A 467 2.29 9.69 58.00
N PRO A 468 2.49 9.95 59.31
CA PRO A 468 2.95 11.25 59.79
C PRO A 468 4.33 11.55 59.20
N ARG A 469 4.41 12.57 58.34
CA ARG A 469 5.55 12.82 57.43
C ARG A 469 6.84 13.22 58.14
N LYS A 470 7.57 12.24 58.68
CA LYS A 470 8.96 12.41 59.11
C LYS A 470 9.88 12.56 57.89
N TYR A 471 10.75 13.57 57.92
CA TYR A 471 11.81 13.72 56.92
C TYR A 471 12.89 12.66 57.14
N SER A 472 13.01 11.68 56.23
CA SER A 472 14.30 11.24 55.66
C SER A 472 14.15 10.14 54.59
N GLN A 473 14.92 10.30 53.52
CA GLN A 473 15.55 9.29 52.65
C GLN A 473 14.73 8.11 52.07
N SER A 474 14.58 8.17 50.74
CA SER A 474 14.89 7.09 49.78
C SER A 474 14.34 5.67 50.03
N SER A 475 13.29 5.33 49.28
CA SER A 475 13.23 4.05 48.56
C SER A 475 12.55 4.27 47.21
N ARG A 476 13.16 3.73 46.15
CA ARG A 476 12.71 3.84 44.75
C ARG A 476 11.93 2.56 44.41
N PRO A 477 10.69 2.62 43.89
CA PRO A 477 10.03 1.42 43.40
C PRO A 477 10.78 0.90 42.16
N PRO A 478 10.91 -0.42 41.97
CA PRO A 478 11.37 -0.97 40.69
C PRO A 478 10.34 -0.63 39.61
N VAL A 479 10.83 -0.22 38.45
CA VAL A 479 10.00 -0.01 37.25
C VAL A 479 9.84 -1.38 36.56
N PRO A 480 8.65 -1.76 36.06
CA PRO A 480 8.50 -2.97 35.26
C PRO A 480 9.34 -2.89 33.98
N ASP A 481 9.98 -4.00 33.60
CA ASP A 481 10.71 -4.06 32.32
C ASP A 481 9.75 -3.87 31.14
N TYR A 482 9.97 -2.79 30.39
CA TYR A 482 9.25 -2.54 29.14
C TYR A 482 9.92 -3.34 28.03
N VAL A 483 9.25 -4.43 27.61
CA VAL A 483 9.67 -5.19 26.42
C VAL A 483 9.51 -4.30 25.19
N VAL A 484 10.64 -3.93 24.58
CA VAL A 484 10.68 -3.24 23.30
C VAL A 484 10.23 -4.21 22.20
N PRO A 485 9.30 -3.83 21.30
CA PRO A 485 8.99 -4.63 20.12
C PRO A 485 10.23 -4.79 19.23
N ASP A 486 10.50 -6.01 18.78
CA ASP A 486 11.61 -6.34 17.89
C ASP A 486 11.41 -5.70 16.50
N ASP A 487 12.26 -4.74 16.15
CA ASP A 487 12.18 -3.99 14.89
C ASP A 487 13.17 -4.60 13.88
N GLY A 488 12.69 -5.65 13.20
CA GLY A 488 13.52 -6.58 12.44
C GLY A 488 14.30 -5.94 11.29
N LYS A 489 15.62 -5.82 11.44
CA LYS A 489 16.57 -5.65 10.33
C LYS A 489 17.72 -6.64 10.38
N THR A 490 17.65 -7.62 9.50
CA THR A 490 18.76 -8.48 9.10
C THR A 490 19.93 -7.65 8.59
N GLN A 491 21.15 -7.93 9.03
CA GLN A 491 22.35 -7.62 8.27
C GLN A 491 23.45 -8.66 8.52
N GLU A 492 24.11 -9.09 7.46
CA GLU A 492 25.10 -10.16 7.44
C GLU A 492 26.54 -9.62 7.54
N SER A 493 27.44 -10.40 8.15
CA SER A 493 28.90 -10.45 7.89
C SER A 493 29.53 -11.42 8.91
N GLY A 494 30.40 -12.38 8.60
CA GLY A 494 30.99 -12.88 7.33
C GLY A 494 31.61 -14.26 7.63
N ASP A 495 32.67 -14.79 7.00
CA ASP A 495 33.38 -14.58 5.72
C ASP A 495 34.49 -15.67 5.64
N GLU A 496 35.09 -16.11 4.52
CA GLU A 496 34.93 -15.85 3.08
C GLU A 496 35.22 -17.19 2.34
N SER A 497 34.67 -17.44 1.14
CA SER A 497 35.29 -18.36 0.16
C SER A 497 35.02 -17.94 -1.29
N LYS A 498 36.03 -17.38 -1.96
CA LYS A 498 36.13 -17.11 -3.43
C LYS A 498 36.14 -18.43 -4.26
N PRO A 499 35.99 -18.43 -5.61
CA PRO A 499 36.11 -17.34 -6.61
C PRO A 499 34.81 -17.06 -7.40
N GLN A 500 34.64 -16.07 -8.30
CA GLN A 500 35.45 -15.06 -9.03
C GLN A 500 35.41 -15.26 -10.58
N ASP A 501 35.17 -14.14 -11.27
CA ASP A 501 35.32 -13.84 -12.71
C ASP A 501 34.33 -14.32 -13.80
N GLN A 502 34.13 -13.40 -14.73
CA GLN A 502 33.47 -13.53 -16.05
C GLN A 502 34.57 -13.63 -17.13
N THR A 503 34.26 -14.13 -18.34
CA THR A 503 34.63 -13.52 -19.67
C THR A 503 34.51 -14.53 -20.84
N PHE A 504 34.15 -13.98 -22.00
CA PHE A 504 33.96 -14.50 -23.36
C PHE A 504 34.83 -15.65 -23.93
N ILE A 505 34.23 -16.26 -24.97
CA ILE A 505 34.79 -16.58 -26.32
C ILE A 505 34.98 -18.05 -26.75
N THR A 506 34.97 -18.22 -28.08
CA THR A 506 34.70 -19.44 -28.87
C THR A 506 35.95 -20.19 -29.35
N GLN A 507 35.91 -21.54 -29.47
CA GLN A 507 35.96 -22.32 -30.74
C GLN A 507 36.23 -23.84 -30.55
N GLN A 508 35.64 -24.66 -31.45
CA GLN A 508 36.02 -26.00 -31.98
C GLN A 508 36.33 -27.16 -30.97
N VAL A 509 35.71 -28.37 -30.99
CA VAL A 509 35.36 -29.36 -32.06
C VAL A 509 36.60 -30.06 -32.64
N PRO A 510 36.61 -31.39 -32.96
CA PRO A 510 35.54 -32.42 -32.92
C PRO A 510 35.65 -33.33 -31.65
N VAL A 511 35.17 -34.58 -31.50
CA VAL A 511 34.63 -35.71 -32.33
C VAL A 511 33.57 -36.49 -31.48
N PHE A 512 32.85 -37.55 -31.87
CA PHE A 512 32.87 -38.50 -33.01
C PHE A 512 31.45 -39.10 -33.29
N ASP A 513 31.36 -39.85 -34.39
CA ASP A 513 30.29 -40.68 -34.97
C ASP A 513 29.18 -41.33 -34.10
N SER A 514 27.94 -41.27 -34.63
CA SER A 514 27.33 -42.47 -35.24
C SER A 514 26.39 -42.10 -36.41
N SER A 515 26.19 -43.02 -37.35
CA SER A 515 25.71 -42.78 -38.71
C SER A 515 24.19 -42.56 -38.89
N GLY A 516 23.81 -41.82 -39.94
CA GLY A 516 22.41 -41.58 -40.34
C GLY A 516 22.31 -40.85 -41.69
N GLU A 517 22.51 -41.57 -42.79
CA GLU A 517 22.63 -41.05 -44.17
C GLU A 517 21.28 -40.68 -44.83
N LEU A 518 21.21 -39.53 -45.52
CA LEU A 518 20.67 -39.37 -46.89
C LEU A 518 20.74 -37.91 -47.41
N VAL A 519 20.67 -37.75 -48.74
CA VAL A 519 21.08 -36.54 -49.49
C VAL A 519 19.88 -35.68 -49.96
N LEU A 520 20.07 -34.35 -50.00
CA LEU A 520 19.30 -33.42 -50.83
C LEU A 520 20.25 -32.53 -51.67
N PRO A 521 19.91 -32.20 -52.92
CA PRO A 521 20.78 -31.44 -53.83
C PRO A 521 20.64 -29.92 -53.66
N SER A 522 21.73 -29.20 -53.91
CA SER A 522 21.79 -27.72 -53.85
C SER A 522 21.07 -27.04 -55.02
N ILE A 523 20.57 -25.83 -54.76
CA ILE A 523 20.06 -24.92 -55.79
C ILE A 523 21.25 -24.31 -56.56
N GLN A 524 21.11 -24.24 -57.88
CA GLN A 524 22.11 -23.69 -58.79
C GLN A 524 21.84 -22.20 -59.03
N GLU A 525 22.73 -21.31 -58.60
CA GLU A 525 22.73 -19.92 -59.03
C GLU A 525 23.19 -19.81 -60.49
N GLY A 526 22.55 -18.93 -61.26
CA GLY A 526 22.79 -18.83 -62.71
C GLY A 526 24.05 -18.02 -63.03
N SER A 527 24.98 -18.62 -63.77
CA SER A 527 26.18 -17.94 -64.25
C SER A 527 25.83 -16.76 -65.17
N GLN A 528 26.44 -15.61 -64.89
CA GLN A 528 26.49 -14.46 -65.78
C GLN A 528 27.91 -14.35 -66.34
N GLU A 529 28.14 -14.77 -67.59
CA GLU A 529 29.38 -14.48 -68.31
C GLU A 529 29.12 -14.36 -69.83
N SER A 530 30.09 -13.82 -70.57
CA SER A 530 29.79 -13.04 -71.77
C SER A 530 30.73 -13.27 -72.97
N ASP A 531 30.10 -13.39 -74.15
CA ASP A 531 30.56 -12.86 -75.44
C ASP A 531 31.70 -13.60 -76.19
N ILE A 532 31.91 -13.16 -77.44
CA ILE A 532 33.02 -13.41 -78.38
C ILE A 532 32.93 -14.67 -79.28
N GLY A 533 32.49 -14.42 -80.53
CA GLY A 533 33.13 -14.96 -81.75
C GLY A 533 32.55 -16.26 -82.37
N THR A 534 32.65 -16.49 -83.69
CA THR A 534 33.10 -15.63 -84.82
C THR A 534 32.51 -16.17 -86.14
N TYR A 535 32.43 -15.30 -87.17
CA TYR A 535 31.94 -15.52 -88.56
C TYR A 535 30.43 -15.40 -88.79
#